data_AF-A0A925TU34-F1
#
_entry.id   AF-A0A925TU34-F1
#
_cell.length_a   1.000
_cell.length_b   1.000
_cell.length_c   1.000
_cell.angle_alpha   90.00
_cell.angle_beta   90.00
_cell.angle_gamma   90.00
#
_symmetry.space_group_name_H-M   'P 1'
#
loop_
_entity.id
_entity.type
_entity.pdbx_description
1 polymer ?
#
loop_
_entity_poly.entity_id
_entity_poly.type
_entity_poly.pdbx_seq_one_letter_code
_entity_poly.pdbx_strand_id
1 'polypeptide(L)'
;MLRKVIGRILFRLDKILLQTKKEAREEKNHAAVTIKDASLLLDECEIQNFRHDKTKIVIGEKTYVRGELLLFGHGGEIHIGHDCYIGAGTRIWSA
;
A
#
# COMPACT_ATOMS: atom_id res chain seq x y z
N MET A 1 -19.38 34.70 -12.35
CA MET A 1 -18.59 33.83 -13.26
C MET A 1 -17.28 33.36 -12.61
N LEU A 2 -16.52 34.27 -11.97
CA LEU A 2 -15.22 34.01 -11.33
C LEU A 2 -15.22 32.87 -10.27
N ARG A 3 -16.24 32.80 -9.39
CA ARG A 3 -16.39 31.71 -8.39
C ARG A 3 -16.44 30.31 -9.01
N LYS A 4 -17.09 30.15 -10.18
CA LYS A 4 -17.18 28.85 -10.87
C LYS A 4 -15.84 28.43 -11.48
N VAL A 5 -15.05 29.40 -11.94
CA VAL A 5 -13.71 29.16 -12.49
C VAL A 5 -12.74 28.76 -11.38
N ILE A 6 -12.73 29.50 -10.26
CA ILE A 6 -11.91 29.19 -9.08
C ILE A 6 -12.24 27.79 -8.54
N GLY A 7 -13.53 27.44 -8.41
CA GLY A 7 -13.95 26.11 -7.96
C GLY A 7 -13.45 24.97 -8.87
N ARG A 8 -13.46 25.16 -10.19
CA ARG A 8 -12.93 24.17 -11.14
C ARG A 8 -11.41 24.00 -11.03
N ILE A 9 -10.69 25.09 -10.78
CA ILE A 9 -9.24 25.06 -10.59
C ILE A 9 -8.89 24.32 -9.29
N LEU A 10 -9.54 24.68 -8.18
CA LEU A 10 -9.35 24.01 -6.89
C LEU A 10 -9.62 22.50 -6.98
N PHE A 11 -10.72 22.09 -7.62
CA PHE A 11 -11.04 20.68 -7.81
C PHE A 11 -9.96 19.93 -8.63
N ARG A 12 -9.40 20.56 -9.66
CA ARG A 12 -8.30 19.97 -10.44
C ARG A 12 -7.03 19.84 -9.61
N LEU A 13 -6.68 20.86 -8.82
CA LEU A 13 -5.52 20.84 -7.93
C LEU A 13 -5.65 19.73 -6.88
N ASP A 14 -6.82 19.61 -6.24
CA ASP A 14 -7.09 18.53 -5.28
C ASP A 14 -6.92 17.15 -5.91
N LYS A 15 -7.43 16.96 -7.13
CA LYS A 15 -7.25 15.70 -7.88
C LYS A 15 -5.77 15.38 -8.13
N ILE A 16 -4.98 16.38 -8.54
CA ILE A 16 -3.54 16.19 -8.79
C ILE A 16 -2.83 15.82 -7.48
N LEU A 17 -3.13 16.53 -6.39
CA LEU A 17 -2.57 16.25 -5.08
C LEU A 17 -2.94 14.85 -4.57
N LEU A 18 -4.16 14.40 -4.82
CA LEU A 18 -4.61 13.06 -4.41
C LEU A 18 -3.86 11.98 -5.19
N GLN A 19 -3.67 12.19 -6.50
CA GLN A 19 -2.98 11.26 -7.39
C GLN A 19 -1.51 11.11 -6.99
N THR A 20 -0.79 12.22 -6.77
CA THR A 20 0.62 12.17 -6.37
C THR A 20 0.82 11.50 -5.01
N LYS A 21 -0.10 11.72 -4.06
CA LYS A 21 -0.08 11.01 -2.77
C LYS A 21 -0.28 9.51 -2.92
N LYS A 22 -1.16 9.07 -3.82
CA LYS A 22 -1.38 7.65 -4.09
C LYS A 22 -0.13 7.00 -4.69
N GLU A 23 0.47 7.62 -5.70
CA GLU A 23 1.69 7.15 -6.36
C GLU A 23 2.85 7.02 -5.35
N ALA A 24 3.06 8.04 -4.51
CA ALA A 24 4.08 7.99 -3.47
C ALA A 24 3.84 6.87 -2.44
N ARG A 25 2.57 6.59 -2.11
CA ARG A 25 2.22 5.48 -1.21
C ARG A 25 2.47 4.13 -1.88
N GLU A 26 2.08 3.97 -3.14
CA GLU A 26 2.34 2.74 -3.90
C GLU A 26 3.84 2.48 -4.00
N GLU A 27 4.64 3.47 -4.36
CA GLU A 27 6.10 3.35 -4.41
C GLU A 27 6.68 2.96 -3.04
N LYS A 28 6.27 3.63 -1.96
CA LYS A 28 6.67 3.27 -0.58
C LYS A 28 6.32 1.82 -0.25
N ASN A 29 5.09 1.41 -0.53
CA ASN A 29 4.64 0.06 -0.22
C ASN A 29 5.45 -0.97 -1.01
N HIS A 30 5.60 -0.78 -2.33
CA HIS A 30 6.39 -1.67 -3.19
C HIS A 30 7.86 -1.77 -2.76
N ALA A 31 8.45 -0.70 -2.21
CA ALA A 31 9.81 -0.74 -1.67
C ALA A 31 9.93 -1.58 -0.38
N ALA A 32 8.84 -1.77 0.36
CA ALA A 32 8.82 -2.42 1.68
C ALA A 32 8.56 -3.93 1.67
N VAL A 33 8.11 -4.49 0.54
CA VAL A 33 7.64 -5.89 0.44
C VAL A 33 8.19 -6.59 -0.80
N THR A 34 8.37 -7.91 -0.71
CA THR A 34 8.59 -8.77 -1.88
C THR A 34 7.25 -9.29 -2.40
N ILE A 35 6.91 -8.95 -3.64
CA ILE A 35 5.66 -9.36 -4.28
C ILE A 35 5.98 -10.37 -5.38
N LYS A 36 5.32 -11.53 -5.37
CA LYS A 36 5.40 -12.53 -6.44
C LYS A 36 4.39 -12.25 -7.56
N ASP A 37 4.58 -12.91 -8.70
CA ASP A 37 3.82 -12.69 -9.93
C ASP A 37 2.29 -12.70 -9.75
N ALA A 38 1.62 -11.91 -10.59
CA ALA A 38 0.16 -11.75 -10.61
C ALA A 38 -0.49 -11.29 -9.29
N SER A 39 0.28 -10.74 -8.37
CA SER A 39 -0.21 -10.18 -7.10
C SER A 39 -0.31 -8.66 -7.17
N LEU A 40 -1.27 -8.08 -6.47
CA LEU A 40 -1.54 -6.65 -6.50
C LEU A 40 -1.71 -6.06 -5.10
N LEU A 41 -1.07 -4.92 -4.87
CA LEU A 41 -1.42 -4.03 -3.77
C LEU A 41 -2.55 -3.14 -4.25
N LEU A 42 -3.69 -3.21 -3.57
CA LEU A 42 -4.89 -2.47 -3.91
C LEU A 42 -4.90 -1.09 -3.24
N ASP A 43 -5.84 -0.26 -3.70
CA ASP A 43 -6.16 1.01 -3.05
C ASP A 43 -6.42 0.79 -1.55
N GLU A 44 -5.80 1.61 -0.70
CA GLU A 44 -5.85 1.60 0.77
C GLU A 44 -4.84 0.69 1.46
N CYS A 45 -4.12 -0.14 0.70
CA CYS A 45 -3.02 -0.91 1.25
C CYS A 45 -1.99 0.00 1.93
N GLU A 46 -1.56 -0.38 3.14
CA GLU A 46 -0.47 0.27 3.84
C GLU A 46 0.52 -0.79 4.34
N ILE A 47 1.79 -0.64 3.91
CA ILE A 47 2.86 -1.53 4.33
C ILE A 47 3.92 -0.72 5.06
N GLN A 48 4.28 -1.17 6.26
CA GLN A 48 5.34 -0.61 7.07
C GLN A 48 6.31 -1.71 7.48
N ASN A 49 7.56 -1.57 7.06
CA ASN A 49 8.61 -2.54 7.33
C ASN A 49 9.77 -1.86 8.04
N PHE A 50 9.79 -1.92 9.37
CA PHE A 50 10.86 -1.35 10.20
C PHE A 50 12.12 -2.21 10.24
N ARG A 51 12.14 -3.37 9.57
CA ARG A 51 13.36 -4.17 9.35
C ARG A 51 14.20 -3.64 8.19
N HIS A 52 13.63 -2.79 7.34
CA HIS A 52 14.27 -2.28 6.12
C HIS A 52 14.80 -3.38 5.18
N ASP A 53 14.21 -4.57 5.28
CA ASP A 53 14.52 -5.73 4.45
C ASP A 53 13.22 -6.26 3.83
N LYS A 54 13.07 -6.04 2.53
CA LYS A 54 11.87 -6.45 1.77
C LYS A 54 11.64 -7.96 1.75
N THR A 55 12.63 -8.78 2.09
CA THR A 55 12.47 -10.24 2.13
C THR A 55 11.72 -10.72 3.38
N LYS A 56 11.47 -9.81 4.33
CA LYS A 56 10.75 -10.11 5.58
C LYS A 56 9.24 -9.91 5.51
N ILE A 57 8.75 -9.27 4.45
CA ILE A 57 7.35 -9.29 4.08
C ILE A 57 7.29 -9.89 2.68
N VAL A 58 6.64 -11.04 2.54
CA VAL A 58 6.52 -11.75 1.26
C VAL A 58 5.05 -11.99 0.94
N ILE A 59 4.63 -11.59 -0.24
CA ILE A 59 3.29 -11.84 -0.78
C ILE A 59 3.42 -12.89 -1.88
N GLY A 60 2.78 -14.05 -1.67
CA GLY A 60 2.68 -15.13 -2.65
C GLY A 60 1.86 -14.76 -3.88
N GLU A 61 1.94 -15.58 -4.93
CA GLU A 61 1.32 -15.31 -6.24
C GLU A 61 -0.20 -15.17 -6.17
N LYS A 62 -0.77 -14.44 -7.16
CA LYS A 62 -2.23 -14.25 -7.31
C LYS A 62 -2.90 -13.73 -6.04
N THR A 63 -2.18 -12.95 -5.25
CA THR A 63 -2.66 -12.45 -3.97
C THR A 63 -2.96 -10.96 -4.05
N TYR A 64 -4.05 -10.56 -3.42
CA TYR A 64 -4.52 -9.17 -3.41
C TYR A 64 -4.52 -8.63 -1.99
N VAL A 65 -3.85 -7.50 -1.77
CA VAL A 65 -3.74 -6.90 -0.45
C VAL A 65 -4.36 -5.50 -0.45
N ARG A 66 -5.39 -5.32 0.38
CA ARG A 66 -6.05 -4.02 0.63
C ARG A 66 -5.90 -3.54 2.08
N GLY A 67 -5.42 -4.41 2.97
CA GLY A 67 -5.26 -4.14 4.41
C GLY A 67 -3.91 -3.53 4.79
N GLU A 68 -3.61 -3.59 6.08
CA GLU A 68 -2.39 -3.07 6.70
C GLU A 68 -1.44 -4.22 7.07
N LEU A 69 -0.18 -4.12 6.63
CA LEU A 69 0.90 -5.01 7.01
C LEU A 69 1.97 -4.20 7.77
N LEU A 70 2.23 -4.55 9.03
CA LEU A 70 3.24 -3.89 9.85
C LEU A 70 4.24 -4.92 10.39
N LEU A 71 5.50 -4.74 10.05
CA LEU A 71 6.60 -5.51 10.59
C LEU A 71 7.47 -4.63 11.50
N PHE A 72 7.51 -4.95 12.79
CA PHE A 72 8.38 -4.26 13.75
C PHE A 72 9.86 -4.68 13.57
N GLY A 73 10.77 -3.89 14.12
CA GLY A 73 12.21 -4.11 13.96
C GLY A 73 12.80 -5.30 14.73
N HIS A 74 12.03 -5.97 15.58
CA HIS A 74 12.54 -6.83 16.66
C HIS A 74 12.74 -8.31 16.32
N GLY A 75 12.43 -8.75 15.09
CA GLY A 75 12.80 -10.10 14.62
C GLY A 75 11.72 -10.85 13.84
N GLY A 76 10.50 -10.32 13.77
CA GLY A 76 9.39 -10.96 13.07
C GLY A 76 9.54 -11.04 11.54
N GLU A 77 8.55 -11.69 10.94
CA GLU A 77 8.34 -11.75 9.49
C GLU A 77 6.85 -11.91 9.17
N ILE A 78 6.46 -11.58 7.94
CA ILE A 78 5.10 -11.75 7.41
C ILE A 78 5.20 -12.49 6.09
N HIS A 79 4.58 -13.67 6.00
CA HIS A 79 4.47 -14.44 4.76
C HIS A 79 3.00 -14.68 4.46
N ILE A 80 2.52 -14.05 3.39
CA ILE A 80 1.19 -14.31 2.84
C ILE A 80 1.34 -15.35 1.74
N GLY A 81 0.51 -16.40 1.81
CA GLY A 81 0.52 -17.50 0.84
C GLY A 81 0.04 -17.07 -0.55
N HIS A 82 -0.24 -18.07 -1.39
CA HIS A 82 -0.78 -17.88 -2.74
C HIS A 82 -2.30 -17.78 -2.71
N ASP A 83 -2.90 -17.19 -3.76
CA ASP A 83 -4.35 -17.13 -3.97
C ASP A 83 -5.12 -16.56 -2.77
N CYS A 84 -4.51 -15.60 -2.07
CA CYS A 84 -5.06 -14.98 -0.87
C CYS A 84 -5.72 -13.63 -1.18
N TYR A 85 -6.67 -13.24 -0.33
CA TYR A 85 -7.26 -11.90 -0.34
C TYR A 85 -7.22 -11.31 1.07
N ILE A 86 -6.52 -10.19 1.23
CA ILE A 86 -6.50 -9.42 2.48
C ILE A 86 -7.41 -8.21 2.32
N GLY A 87 -8.57 -8.26 2.99
CA GLY A 87 -9.59 -7.22 2.88
C GLY A 87 -9.23 -5.91 3.58
N ALA A 88 -9.93 -4.84 3.18
CA ALA A 88 -9.81 -3.52 3.80
C ALA A 88 -10.07 -3.59 5.31
N GLY A 89 -9.33 -2.81 6.09
CA GLY A 89 -9.44 -2.77 7.55
C GLY A 89 -8.79 -3.96 8.29
N THR A 90 -8.33 -4.99 7.57
CA THR A 90 -7.52 -6.07 8.16
C THR A 90 -6.16 -5.54 8.56
N ARG A 91 -5.67 -5.96 9.73
CA ARG A 91 -4.34 -5.62 10.26
C ARG A 91 -3.57 -6.89 10.56
N ILE A 92 -2.43 -7.07 9.90
CA ILE A 92 -1.51 -8.19 10.15
C ILE A 92 -0.18 -7.62 10.62
N TRP A 93 0.13 -7.85 11.89
CA TRP A 93 1.29 -7.29 12.57
C TRP A 93 2.19 -8.40 13.09
N SER A 94 3.50 -8.23 12.96
CA SER A 94 4.50 -9.21 13.39
C SER A 94 5.67 -8.49 14.05
N ALA A 95 6.15 -9.00 15.19
CA ALA A 95 7.20 -8.40 16.01
C ALA A 95 8.49 -9.21 16.03
#